data_AF-M2ZBD3-F1
#
_entry.id   AF-M2ZBD3-F1
#
_cell.length_a   1.000
_cell.length_b   1.000
_cell.length_c   1.000
_cell.angle_alpha   90.00
_cell.angle_beta   90.00
_cell.angle_gamma   90.00
#
_symmetry.space_group_name_H-M   'P 1'
#
loop_
_entity.id
_entity.type
_entity.pdbx_description
1 polymer ?
#
loop_
_entity_poly.entity_id
_entity_poly.type
_entity_poly.pdbx_seq_one_letter_code
_entity_poly.pdbx_strand_id
1 'polypeptide(L)'
;MKSTSYALTDQRVVVWVRGKESTSCYLEALGPPQVVEHGDGTGTVTFGRGVGFLVGLFQDNDDAQIELSGIEDARRVRDLIATAQRPPR
;
A
#
# COMPACT_ATOMS: atom_id res chain seq x y z
N MET A 1 -5.80 -20.37 3.80
CA MET A 1 -4.92 -19.18 3.81
C MET A 1 -5.38 -18.25 2.71
N LYS A 2 -5.65 -16.97 3.01
CA LYS A 2 -6.00 -15.98 1.98
C LYS A 2 -4.67 -15.50 1.38
N SER A 3 -4.30 -15.93 0.18
CA SER A 3 -3.12 -15.40 -0.51
C SER A 3 -3.47 -14.03 -1.09
N THR A 4 -2.89 -13.00 -0.49
CA THR A 4 -2.83 -11.64 -1.05
C THR A 4 -1.42 -11.42 -1.57
N SER A 5 -1.29 -10.93 -2.79
CA SER A 5 -0.01 -10.61 -3.40
C SER A 5 0.01 -9.14 -3.75
N TYR A 6 1.15 -8.49 -3.52
CA TYR A 6 1.33 -7.07 -3.77
C TYR A 6 2.46 -6.91 -4.79
N ALA A 7 2.20 -6.20 -5.90
CA ALA A 7 3.28 -5.63 -6.71
C ALA A 7 3.37 -4.15 -6.44
N LEU A 8 4.60 -3.71 -6.23
CA LEU A 8 4.94 -2.31 -6.17
C LEU A 8 5.71 -1.97 -7.45
N THR A 9 5.25 -0.98 -8.19
CA THR A 9 6.03 -0.35 -9.25
C THR A 9 6.49 1.03 -8.79
N ASP A 10 7.34 1.65 -9.58
CA ASP A 10 7.77 3.05 -9.44
C ASP A 10 6.61 4.06 -9.44
N GLN A 11 5.47 3.70 -10.02
CA GLN A 11 4.31 4.59 -10.18
C GLN A 11 3.08 4.18 -9.37
N ARG A 12 2.87 2.88 -9.14
CA ARG A 12 1.63 2.38 -8.56
C ARG A 12 1.81 1.11 -7.72
N VAL A 13 0.88 0.92 -6.80
CA VAL A 13 0.69 -0.33 -6.06
C VAL A 13 -0.43 -1.11 -6.74
N VAL A 14 -0.21 -2.40 -6.97
CA VAL A 14 -1.22 -3.34 -7.47
C VAL A 14 -1.40 -4.44 -6.44
N VAL A 15 -2.65 -4.67 -6.03
CA VAL A 15 -3.03 -5.69 -5.06
C VAL A 15 -3.81 -6.77 -5.79
N TRP A 16 -3.32 -8.01 -5.69
CA TRP A 16 -4.04 -9.20 -6.13
C TRP A 16 -4.58 -9.95 -4.91
N VAL A 17 -5.88 -10.20 -4.92
CA VAL A 17 -6.55 -11.02 -3.91
C VAL A 17 -7.03 -12.29 -4.60
N ARG A 18 -6.59 -13.45 -4.11
CA ARG A 18 -6.95 -14.77 -4.69
C ARG A 18 -6.62 -14.88 -6.19
N GLY A 19 -5.50 -14.29 -6.62
CA GLY A 19 -5.04 -14.36 -8.01
C GLY A 19 -5.85 -13.51 -9.01
N LYS A 20 -6.80 -12.70 -8.55
CA LYS A 20 -7.47 -11.67 -9.36
C LYS A 20 -6.94 -10.30 -8.99
N GLU A 21 -6.73 -9.44 -9.98
CA GLU A 21 -6.39 -8.04 -9.75
C GLU A 21 -7.56 -7.41 -9.01
N SER A 22 -7.30 -6.97 -7.79
CA SER A 22 -8.33 -6.42 -6.90
C SER A 22 -8.33 -4.91 -6.99
N THR A 23 -7.15 -4.30 -6.89
CA THR A 23 -7.03 -2.84 -6.78
C THR A 23 -5.68 -2.39 -7.32
N SER A 24 -5.66 -1.28 -8.06
CA SER A 24 -4.44 -0.53 -8.36
C SER A 24 -4.59 0.91 -7.92
N CYS A 25 -3.52 1.49 -7.36
CA CYS A 25 -3.49 2.88 -6.92
C CYS A 25 -2.13 3.51 -7.19
N TYR A 26 -2.13 4.76 -7.67
CA TYR A 26 -0.90 5.50 -7.91
C TYR A 26 -0.26 5.95 -6.59
N LEU A 27 1.07 5.84 -6.52
CA LEU A 27 1.84 6.20 -5.33
C LEU A 27 1.71 7.68 -4.98
N GLU A 28 1.63 8.56 -5.98
CA GLU A 28 1.41 10.01 -5.81
C GLU A 28 0.06 10.37 -5.18
N ALA A 29 -0.96 9.53 -5.37
CA ALA A 29 -2.30 9.74 -4.84
C ALA A 29 -2.44 9.23 -3.39
N LEU A 30 -1.46 8.46 -2.92
CA LEU A 30 -1.44 7.90 -1.57
C LEU A 30 -0.78 8.88 -0.60
N GLY A 31 -1.28 8.91 0.63
CA GLY A 31 -0.62 9.64 1.69
C GLY A 31 0.75 9.03 2.04
N PRO A 32 1.52 9.69 2.92
CA PRO A 32 2.82 9.20 3.34
C PRO A 32 2.72 7.76 3.90
N PRO A 33 3.62 6.84 3.52
CA PRO A 33 3.61 5.49 4.04
C PRO A 33 4.10 5.44 5.48
N GLN A 34 3.33 4.76 6.32
CA GLN A 34 3.62 4.46 7.72
C GLN A 34 3.87 2.97 7.87
N VAL A 35 4.66 2.60 8.87
CA VAL A 35 4.99 1.20 9.17
C VAL A 35 4.56 0.89 10.58
N VAL A 36 3.91 -0.26 10.73
CA VAL A 36 3.64 -0.92 12.01
C VAL A 36 4.38 -2.24 11.98
N GLU A 37 5.36 -2.41 12.87
CA GLU A 37 6.09 -3.66 13.01
C GLU A 37 5.32 -4.60 13.94
N HIS A 38 5.21 -5.86 13.57
CA HIS A 38 4.59 -6.92 14.36
C HIS A 38 5.66 -7.73 15.07
N GLY A 39 5.30 -8.30 16.23
CA GLY A 39 6.22 -9.10 17.05
C GLY A 39 6.62 -10.45 16.42
N ASP A 40 6.05 -10.80 15.27
CA ASP A 40 6.34 -12.01 14.50
C ASP A 40 7.46 -11.82 13.45
N GLY A 41 8.07 -10.63 13.40
CA GLY A 41 9.13 -10.30 12.44
C GLY A 41 8.61 -9.81 11.10
N THR A 42 7.28 -9.67 10.94
CA THR A 42 6.68 -8.99 9.79
C THR A 42 6.27 -7.57 10.16
N GLY A 43 5.95 -6.76 9.17
CA GLY A 43 5.33 -5.45 9.37
C GLY A 43 4.20 -5.21 8.39
N THR A 44 3.41 -4.20 8.72
CA THR A 44 2.33 -3.68 7.89
C THR A 44 2.67 -2.27 7.46
N VAL A 45 2.66 -2.03 6.16
CA VAL A 45 2.78 -0.69 5.59
C VAL A 45 1.38 -0.15 5.36
N THR A 46 1.02 0.93 6.02
CA THR A 46 -0.26 1.63 5.81
C THR A 46 -0.01 2.94 5.09
N PHE A 47 -0.94 3.33 4.23
CA PHE A 47 -0.87 4.62 3.56
C PHE A 47 -1.79 5.60 4.29
N GLY A 48 -1.30 6.79 4.62
CA GLY A 48 -2.16 7.84 5.15
C GLY A 48 -3.28 8.19 4.15
N ARG A 49 -4.41 8.71 4.64
CA ARG A 49 -5.53 9.17 3.79
C ARG A 49 -5.00 10.27 2.86
N GLY A 50 -4.68 9.90 1.62
CA GLY A 50 -4.29 10.84 0.58
C GLY A 50 -5.44 11.81 0.37
N VAL A 51 -5.18 13.10 0.53
CA VAL A 51 -6.19 14.16 0.35
C VAL A 51 -6.55 14.18 -1.14
N GLY A 52 -7.63 13.51 -1.54
CA GLY A 52 -8.36 13.90 -2.75
C GLY A 52 -8.91 12.85 -3.71
N PHE A 53 -8.55 11.55 -3.68
CA PHE A 53 -8.96 10.69 -4.82
C PHE A 53 -9.43 9.25 -4.53
N LEU A 54 -9.39 8.78 -3.27
CA LEU A 54 -9.76 7.38 -2.99
C LEU A 54 -11.26 7.11 -2.81
N VAL A 55 -12.13 8.11 -3.04
CA VAL A 55 -13.59 7.98 -2.90
C VAL A 55 -14.19 7.00 -3.92
N GLY A 56 -13.49 6.70 -5.03
CA GLY A 56 -13.99 5.82 -6.10
C GLY A 56 -13.50 4.36 -6.05
N LEU A 57 -12.42 4.05 -5.34
CA LEU A 57 -11.83 2.69 -5.32
C LEU A 57 -12.29 1.84 -4.13
N PHE A 58 -12.80 2.48 -3.08
CA PHE A 58 -13.38 1.84 -1.90
C PHE A 58 -14.89 2.13 -1.84
N GLN A 59 -15.62 1.82 -2.90
CA GLN A 59 -17.06 1.70 -2.76
C GLN A 59 -17.32 0.54 -1.80
N ASP A 60 -17.88 0.87 -0.64
CA ASP A 60 -18.40 -0.02 0.41
C ASP A 60 -17.54 -0.26 1.67
N ASN A 61 -16.55 0.57 1.98
CA ASN A 61 -16.06 0.70 3.37
C ASN A 61 -15.47 2.09 3.61
N ASP A 62 -16.18 2.91 4.39
CA ASP A 62 -15.78 4.27 4.82
C ASP A 62 -14.40 4.32 5.52
N ASP A 63 -13.85 3.17 5.89
CA ASP A 63 -12.59 3.00 6.64
C ASP A 63 -11.52 2.14 5.93
N ALA A 64 -11.66 1.83 4.63
CA ALA A 64 -10.71 0.97 3.92
C ALA A 64 -9.37 1.69 3.64
N GLN A 65 -8.50 1.72 4.64
CA GLN A 65 -7.10 2.12 4.49
C GLN A 65 -6.35 1.05 3.68
N ILE A 66 -5.58 1.46 2.68
CA ILE A 66 -4.67 0.53 1.99
C ILE A 66 -3.61 0.08 3.00
N GLU A 67 -3.57 -1.21 3.25
CA GLU A 67 -2.58 -1.87 4.08
C GLU A 67 -1.86 -2.97 3.29
N LEU A 68 -0.53 -2.99 3.40
CA LEU A 68 0.31 -4.07 2.91
C LEU A 68 0.80 -4.84 4.13
N SER A 69 0.16 -5.95 4.44
CA SER A 69 0.47 -6.78 5.62
C SER A 69 1.40 -7.95 5.29
N GLY A 70 2.10 -8.45 6.31
CA GLY A 70 2.97 -9.62 6.19
C GLY A 70 4.28 -9.36 5.43
N ILE A 71 4.79 -8.13 5.47
CA ILE A 71 6.05 -7.78 4.82
C ILE A 71 7.20 -8.05 5.79
N GLU A 72 8.14 -8.92 5.41
CA GLU A 72 9.35 -9.21 6.22
C GLU A 72 10.20 -7.95 6.43
N ASP A 73 10.50 -7.20 5.37
CA ASP A 73 11.27 -5.95 5.43
C ASP A 73 10.38 -4.70 5.31
N ALA A 74 9.38 -4.56 6.19
CA ALA A 74 8.37 -3.51 6.09
C ALA A 74 8.97 -2.08 6.04
N ARG A 75 10.03 -1.81 6.81
CA ARG A 75 10.74 -0.52 6.77
C ARG A 75 11.35 -0.23 5.41
N ARG A 76 12.01 -1.22 4.80
CA ARG A 76 12.63 -1.08 3.48
C ARG A 76 11.57 -0.82 2.42
N VAL A 77 10.45 -1.54 2.48
CA VAL A 77 9.32 -1.31 1.55
C VAL A 77 8.74 0.08 1.72
N ARG A 78 8.55 0.54 2.95
CA ARG A 78 8.10 1.91 3.25
C ARG A 78 9.03 2.98 2.68
N ASP A 79 10.34 2.80 2.82
CA ASP A 79 11.32 3.76 2.29
C ASP A 79 11.40 3.75 0.76
N LEU A 80 11.22 2.58 0.12
CA LEU A 80 11.11 2.47 -1.34
C LEU A 80 9.86 3.19 -1.86
N ILE A 81 8.72 2.98 -1.21
CA ILE A 81 7.47 3.70 -1.50
C ILE A 81 7.67 5.21 -1.35
N ALA A 82 8.25 5.65 -0.23
CA ALA A 82 8.48 7.06 0.04
C ALA A 82 9.45 7.70 -0.99
N THR A 83 10.41 6.91 -1.49
CA THR A 83 11.32 7.33 -2.56
C THR A 83 10.59 7.46 -3.88
N ALA A 84 9.75 6.49 -4.23
CA ALA A 84 8.95 6.50 -5.46
C ALA A 84 7.86 7.60 -5.45
N GLN A 85 7.35 7.97 -4.28
CA GLN A 85 6.45 9.13 -4.11
C GLN A 85 7.14 10.48 -4.33
N ARG A 86 8.47 10.55 -4.25
CA ARG A 86 9.18 11.79 -4.57
C ARG A 86 9.40 11.83 -6.09
N PRO A 87 8.88 12.85 -6.79
CA PRO A 87 9.09 12.95 -8.22
C PRO A 87 10.60 13.05 -8.53
N PRO A 88 11.09 12.41 -9.60
CA PRO A 88 12.40 12.73 -10.13
C PRO A 88 12.41 14.23 -10.47
N ARG A 89 13.37 14.94 -9.88
CA ARG A 89 13.52 16.39 -10.00
C ARG A 89 14.10 16.78 -11.34
#